data_AF-A0A530LDG2-F1
#
_entry.id   AF-A0A530LDG2-F1
#
_cell.length_a   1.000
_cell.length_b   1.000
_cell.length_c   1.000
_cell.angle_alpha   90.00
_cell.angle_beta   90.00
_cell.angle_gamma   90.00
#
_symmetry.space_group_name_H-M   'P 1'
#
loop_
_entity.id
_entity.type
_entity.pdbx_description
1 polymer ?
#
loop_
_entity_poly.entity_id
_entity_poly.type
_entity_poly.pdbx_seq_one_letter_code
_entity_poly.pdbx_strand_id
1 'polypeptide(L)' 'NTAWLDIKVVDGTNTKLELEAYLQAIFAAFGRLLGKVHEESYALVHEVPAAAYGFGGKTQEFRFISGRMKAA' A
#
# COMPACT_ATOMS: atom_id res chain seq x y z
N ASN A 1 12.08 -1.24 -20.77
CA ASN A 1 12.30 -1.13 -19.32
C ASN A 1 11.00 -1.58 -18.65
N THR A 2 10.99 -2.67 -17.88
CA THR A 2 9.79 -3.13 -17.15
C THR A 2 10.01 -2.97 -15.65
N ALA A 3 8.94 -2.75 -14.89
CA ALA A 3 8.99 -2.61 -13.44
C ALA A 3 7.96 -3.52 -12.76
N TRP A 4 8.30 -3.95 -11.54
CA TRP A 4 7.42 -4.73 -10.67
C TRP A 4 7.43 -4.12 -9.27
N LEU A 5 6.23 -3.81 -8.75
CA LEU A 5 6.02 -3.41 -7.36
C LEU A 5 5.08 -4.39 -6.68
N ASP A 6 5.47 -4.83 -5.49
CA ASP A 6 4.60 -5.54 -4.56
C ASP A 6 4.57 -4.74 -3.25
N ILE A 7 3.38 -4.32 -2.82
CA ILE A 7 3.16 -3.54 -1.60
C ILE A 7 2.05 -4.14 -0.75
N LYS A 8 2.22 -4.08 0.58
CA LYS A 8 1.24 -4.56 1.56
C LYS A 8 0.59 -3.38 2.26
N VAL A 9 -0.75 -3.34 2.26
CA VAL A 9 -1.56 -2.36 2.99
C VAL A 9 -2.53 -3.08 3.92
N VAL A 10 -3.03 -2.38 4.94
CA VAL A 10 -4.05 -2.96 5.82
C VAL A 10 -5.37 -3.04 5.07
N ASP A 11 -5.97 -4.22 5.06
CA ASP A 11 -7.28 -4.45 4.45
C ASP A 11 -8.37 -3.55 5.05
N GLY A 12 -9.30 -3.10 4.20
CA GLY A 12 -10.43 -2.25 4.59
C GLY A 12 -10.05 -0.81 4.96
N THR A 13 -8.80 -0.39 4.75
CA THR A 13 -8.36 1.00 5.01
C THR A 13 -8.36 1.90 3.78
N ASN A 14 -8.55 1.33 2.59
CA ASN A 14 -8.59 2.06 1.33
C ASN A 14 -9.87 1.70 0.56
N THR A 15 -10.42 2.68 -0.15
CA THR A 15 -11.49 2.48 -1.11
C THR A 15 -10.94 2.03 -2.47
N LYS A 16 -11.81 1.49 -3.33
CA LYS A 16 -11.43 1.13 -4.71
C LYS A 16 -10.84 2.31 -5.49
N LEU A 17 -11.38 3.51 -5.28
CA LEU A 17 -10.91 4.73 -5.96
C LEU A 17 -9.53 5.17 -5.44
N GLU A 18 -9.26 5.01 -4.15
CA GLU A 18 -7.93 5.30 -3.59
C GLU A 18 -6.87 4.33 -4.11
N LEU A 19 -7.21 3.04 -4.23
CA LEU A 19 -6.32 2.04 -4.84
C LEU A 19 -6.05 2.33 -6.33
N GLU A 20 -7.08 2.70 -7.09
CA GLU A 20 -6.93 3.10 -8.50
C GLU A 20 -5.99 4.32 -8.64
N ALA A 21 -6.24 5.37 -7.85
CA ALA A 21 -5.41 6.57 -7.85
C ALA A 21 -3.96 6.27 -7.46
N TYR A 22 -3.76 5.37 -6.48
CA TYR A 22 -2.43 4.92 -6.08
C TYR A 22 -1.69 4.21 -7.22
N LEU A 23 -2.33 3.27 -7.91
CA LEU A 23 -1.72 2.54 -9.03
C LEU A 23 -1.35 3.48 -10.18
N GLN A 24 -2.22 4.43 -10.53
CA GLN A 24 -1.92 5.46 -11.54
C GLN A 24 -0.71 6.31 -11.12
N ALA A 25 -0.67 6.74 -9.86
CA ALA A 25 0.44 7.55 -9.33
C ALA A 25 1.76 6.79 -9.34
N ILE A 26 1.76 5.50 -8.98
CA ILE A 26 2.94 4.63 -9.01
C ILE A 26 3.47 4.44 -10.43
N PHE A 27 2.61 4.12 -11.39
CA PHE A 27 3.03 3.93 -12.78
C PHE A 27 3.66 5.22 -13.34
N ALA A 28 3.05 6.37 -13.09
CA ALA A 28 3.60 7.67 -13.47
C ALA A 28 4.93 7.97 -12.75
N ALA A 29 5.06 7.62 -11.46
CA ALA A 29 6.28 7.81 -10.70
C ALA A 29 7.44 6.95 -11.23
N PHE A 30 7.18 5.69 -11.58
CA PHE A 30 8.18 4.82 -12.21
C PHE A 30 8.63 5.36 -13.56
N GLY A 31 7.71 5.87 -14.38
CA GLY A 31 8.04 6.56 -15.63
C GLY A 31 8.99 7.75 -15.44
N ARG A 32 8.84 8.50 -14.34
CA ARG A 32 9.74 9.63 -14.01
C ARG A 32 11.09 9.18 -13.45
N LEU A 33 11.09 8.19 -12.55
CA LEU A 33 12.29 7.77 -11.81
C LEU A 33 13.21 6.85 -12.62
N LEU A 34 12.62 5.96 -13.43
CA LEU A 34 13.33 4.90 -14.16
C LEU A 34 13.36 5.15 -15.68
N GLY A 35 12.85 6.31 -16.13
CA GLY A 35 12.57 6.59 -17.53
C GLY A 35 11.31 5.85 -18.02
N LYS A 36 11.00 5.96 -19.32
CA LYS A 36 9.79 5.36 -19.92
C LYS A 36 9.72 3.84 -19.64
N VAL A 37 8.91 3.47 -18.65
CA VAL A 37 8.60 2.06 -18.35
C VAL A 37 7.60 1.54 -19.37
N HIS A 38 7.72 0.25 -19.67
CA HIS A 38 6.86 -0.49 -20.58
C HIS A 38 5.47 -0.66 -19.97
N GLU A 39 4.45 -0.75 -20.81
CA GLU A 39 3.05 -0.93 -20.38
C GLU A 39 2.86 -2.21 -19.55
N GLU A 40 3.61 -3.27 -19.87
CA GLU A 40 3.69 -4.50 -19.07
C GLU A 40 4.54 -4.32 -17.79
N SER A 41 4.33 -3.23 -17.08
CA SER A 41 4.85 -3.01 -15.73
C SER A 41 3.70 -3.14 -14.75
N TYR A 42 3.95 -3.74 -13.60
CA TYR A 42 2.90 -4.10 -12.66
C TYR A 42 3.13 -3.48 -11.30
N ALA A 43 2.02 -3.13 -10.65
CA ALA A 43 1.98 -2.82 -9.23
C ALA A 43 0.85 -3.64 -8.60
N LEU A 44 1.20 -4.46 -7.63
CA LEU A 44 0.31 -5.35 -6.91
C LEU A 44 0.16 -4.86 -5.47
N VAL A 45 -1.08 -4.54 -5.09
CA VAL A 45 -1.43 -4.16 -3.72
C VAL A 45 -2.05 -5.37 -3.02
N HIS A 46 -1.35 -5.88 -2.01
CA HIS A 46 -1.87 -6.90 -1.10
C HIS A 46 -2.57 -6.22 0.07
N GLU A 47 -3.88 -6.29 0.10
CA GLU A 47 -4.67 -5.96 1.28
C GLU A 47 -4.57 -7.13 2.28
N VAL A 48 -3.98 -6.88 3.43
CA VAL A 48 -3.70 -7.91 4.44
C VAL A 48 -4.42 -7.62 5.76
N PRO A 49 -4.87 -8.66 6.50
CA PRO A 49 -5.59 -8.47 7.76
C PRO A 49 -4.78 -7.68 8.79
N ALA A 50 -5.42 -6.69 9.44
CA ALA A 50 -4.77 -5.84 10.44
C ALA A 50 -4.18 -6.62 11.64
N ALA A 51 -4.80 -7.75 12.00
CA ALA A 51 -4.35 -8.64 13.08
C ALA A 51 -3.08 -9.43 12.73
N ALA A 52 -2.72 -9.54 11.44
CA ALA A 52 -1.57 -10.30 10.96
C ALA A 52 -0.48 -9.42 10.30
N TYR A 53 -0.72 -8.12 10.14
CA TYR A 53 0.28 -7.19 9.63
C TYR A 53 1.03 -6.51 10.78
N GLY A 54 2.34 -6.76 10.91
CA GLY A 54 3.17 -6.26 12.01
C GLY A 54 4.00 -5.01 11.66
N PHE A 55 4.12 -4.08 12.60
CA PHE A 55 5.08 -2.97 12.58
C PHE A 55 5.65 -2.74 13.98
N GLY A 56 6.97 -2.77 14.12
CA GLY A 56 7.65 -2.59 15.42
C GLY A 56 7.26 -3.64 16.46
N GLY A 57 7.03 -4.89 16.04
CA GLY A 57 6.62 -6.00 16.92
C GLY A 57 5.15 -5.96 17.36
N LYS A 58 4.33 -5.09 16.78
CA LYS A 58 2.89 -4.94 17.10
C LYS A 58 2.04 -5.06 15.84
N THR A 59 0.86 -5.67 15.96
CA THR A 59 -0.09 -5.75 14.85
C THR A 59 -0.67 -4.37 14.53
N GLN A 60 -1.08 -4.15 13.28
CA GLN A 60 -1.73 -2.90 12.90
C GLN A 60 -3.04 -2.69 13.66
N GLU A 61 -3.77 -3.77 13.94
CA GLU A 61 -4.95 -3.74 14.81
C GLU A 61 -4.61 -3.25 16.23
N PHE A 62 -3.57 -3.81 16.86
CA PHE A 62 -3.11 -3.36 18.19
C PHE A 62 -2.74 -1.87 18.18
N ARG A 63 -2.04 -1.42 17.14
CA ARG A 63 -1.62 -0.02 17.00
C ARG A 63 -2.83 0.91 16.84
N PHE A 64 -3.84 0.50 16.07
CA PHE A 64 -5.07 1.26 15.88
C PHE A 64 -5.85 1.42 17.19
N ILE A 65 -6.09 0.32 17.91
CA ILE A 65 -6.80 0.33 19.21
C ILE A 65 -6.03 1.17 20.23
N SER A 66 -4.74 0.92 20.39
CA SER A 66 -3.89 1.65 21.33
C SER A 66 -3.83 3.15 21.02
N GLY A 67 -3.85 3.52 19.73
CA GLY A 67 -3.89 4.92 19.30
C GLY A 67 -5.18 5.60 19.72
N ARG A 68 -6.34 4.94 19.56
CA ARG A 68 -7.64 5.47 19.98
C ARG A 68 -7.76 5.59 21.49
N MET A 69 -7.24 4.63 22.24
CA MET A 69 -7.26 4.70 23.72
C MET A 69 -6.43 5.86 24.28
N LYS A 70 -5.33 6.25 23.61
CA LYS A 70 -4.52 7.40 24.03
C LYS A 70 -5.15 8.76 23.69
N ALA A 71 -6.08 8.78 22.73
CA ALA A 71 -6.76 9.98 22.28
C ALA A 71 -8.07 10.25 23.04
N ALA A 72 -8.52 9.29 23.86
CA ALA A 72 -9.64 9.41 24.78
C ALA A 72 -9.14 9.91 26.15
#